data_AF-A0A2V8NL68-F1
#
_entry.id   AF-A0A2V8NL68-F1
#
_cell.length_a   1.000
_cell.length_b   1.000
_cell.length_c   1.000
_cell.angle_alpha   90.00
_cell.angle_beta   90.00
_cell.angle_gamma   90.00
#
_symmetry.space_group_name_H-M   'P 1'
#
loop_
_entity.id
_entity.type
_entity.pdbx_description
1 polymer ?
#
loop_
_entity_poly.entity_id
_entity_poly.type
_entity_poly.pdbx_seq_one_letter_code
_entity_poly.pdbx_strand_id
1 'polypeptide(L)'
;MASFHLTRLYREYENLFSPGIFICRRCNSPLYSAEAKFHSGCGWPSFDEEYPGSVERHVDMDGRRIEILCAHCHAHLGHVFEGEGFTEKDTRHCVNSLSIRFISEGKEMPPVLDAD
;
A
#
# COMPACT_ATOMS: atom_id res chain seq x y z
N MET A 1 14.94 -9.36 22.34
CA MET A 1 14.82 -10.06 21.03
C MET A 1 13.53 -9.75 20.27
N ALA A 2 12.40 -9.41 20.93
CA ALA A 2 11.15 -9.02 20.24
C ALA A 2 11.25 -7.73 19.39
N SER A 3 12.09 -6.76 19.79
CA SER A 3 12.18 -5.44 19.13
C SER A 3 12.75 -5.48 17.70
N PHE A 4 13.66 -6.41 17.39
CA PHE A 4 14.25 -6.56 16.05
C PHE A 4 13.31 -7.26 15.05
N HIS A 5 12.41 -8.12 15.51
CA HIS A 5 11.47 -8.83 14.64
C HIS A 5 10.31 -7.92 14.21
N LEU A 6 9.80 -7.09 15.12
CA LEU A 6 8.70 -6.17 14.85
C LEU A 6 9.11 -5.09 13.84
N THR A 7 10.28 -4.48 14.02
CA THR A 7 10.80 -3.45 13.09
C THR A 7 10.95 -3.97 11.65
N ARG A 8 11.26 -5.25 11.47
CA ARG A 8 11.37 -5.88 10.16
C ARG A 8 10.02 -6.00 9.43
N LEU A 9 8.93 -6.20 10.17
CA LEU A 9 7.59 -6.37 9.60
C LEU A 9 6.97 -5.02 9.19
N TYR A 10 7.18 -3.96 9.97
CA TYR A 10 6.65 -2.63 9.62
C TYR A 10 7.27 -2.07 8.33
N ARG A 11 8.55 -2.36 8.09
CA ARG A 11 9.31 -1.85 6.93
C ARG A 11 9.55 -2.89 5.84
N GLU A 12 8.83 -4.02 5.87
CA GLU A 12 9.11 -5.21 5.03
C GLU A 12 9.25 -4.87 3.54
N TYR A 13 8.41 -3.97 3.04
CA TYR A 13 8.35 -3.64 1.62
C TYR A 13 8.91 -2.26 1.26
N GLU A 14 9.47 -1.50 2.21
CA GLU A 14 10.00 -0.17 1.91
C GLU A 14 11.06 -0.22 0.79
N ASN A 15 11.98 -1.18 0.86
CA ASN A 15 13.08 -1.34 -0.10
C ASN A 15 12.87 -2.48 -1.12
N LEU A 16 11.65 -2.99 -1.25
CA LEU A 16 11.32 -4.00 -2.24
C LEU A 16 10.92 -3.33 -3.56
N PHE A 17 11.64 -3.61 -4.65
CA PHE A 17 11.39 -3.06 -5.99
C PHE A 17 11.35 -4.14 -7.08
N SER A 18 11.17 -5.41 -6.69
CA SER A 18 11.01 -6.49 -7.65
C SER A 18 9.67 -6.38 -8.39
N PRO A 19 9.60 -6.77 -9.68
CA PRO A 19 8.34 -6.81 -10.43
C PRO A 19 7.29 -7.69 -9.75
N GLY A 20 6.04 -7.21 -9.72
CA GLY A 20 4.94 -7.91 -9.09
C GLY A 20 3.78 -6.99 -8.68
N ILE A 21 2.90 -7.52 -7.84
CA ILE A 21 1.66 -6.86 -7.41
C ILE A 21 1.61 -6.84 -5.88
N PHE A 22 1.18 -5.71 -5.33
CA PHE A 22 0.82 -5.60 -3.92
C PHE A 22 -0.70 -5.74 -3.77
N ILE A 23 -1.10 -6.74 -2.99
CA ILE A 23 -2.50 -7.06 -2.71
C ILE A 23 -2.87 -6.71 -1.26
N CYS A 24 -4.15 -6.49 -1.00
CA CYS A 24 -4.67 -6.37 0.35
C CYS A 24 -4.36 -7.65 1.14
N ARG A 25 -3.77 -7.52 2.34
CA ARG A 25 -3.43 -8.69 3.15
C ARG A 25 -4.65 -9.40 3.73
N ARG A 26 -5.77 -8.68 3.90
CA ARG A 26 -7.03 -9.23 4.43
C ARG A 26 -7.78 -10.03 3.36
N CYS A 27 -8.03 -9.43 2.20
CA CYS A 27 -8.96 -10.00 1.19
C CYS A 27 -8.31 -10.37 -0.14
N ASN A 28 -7.00 -10.18 -0.31
CA ASN A 28 -6.26 -10.43 -1.56
C ASN A 28 -6.64 -9.56 -2.77
N SER A 29 -7.52 -8.58 -2.62
CA SER A 29 -7.79 -7.62 -3.70
C SER A 29 -6.49 -6.95 -4.17
N PRO A 30 -6.21 -6.87 -5.49
CA PRO A 30 -5.10 -6.09 -6.03
C PRO A 30 -5.22 -4.62 -5.63
N LEU A 31 -4.12 -4.00 -5.23
CA LEU A 31 -4.09 -2.59 -4.80
C LEU A 31 -3.08 -1.76 -5.59
N TYR A 32 -1.85 -2.25 -5.76
CA TYR A 32 -0.77 -1.50 -6.41
C TYR A 32 0.09 -2.38 -7.31
N SER A 33 0.57 -1.81 -8.42
CA SER A 33 1.67 -2.38 -9.21
C SER A 33 3.01 -2.06 -8.55
N ALA A 34 4.00 -2.96 -8.69
CA ALA A 34 5.38 -2.64 -8.31
C ALA A 34 5.98 -1.51 -9.16
N GLU A 35 5.47 -1.27 -10.37
CA GLU A 35 5.91 -0.18 -11.26
C GLU A 35 5.54 1.20 -10.70
N ALA A 36 4.41 1.30 -10.00
CA ALA A 36 3.98 2.53 -9.33
C ALA A 36 4.76 2.81 -8.03
N LYS A 37 5.61 1.87 -7.59
CA LYS A 37 6.34 2.00 -6.33
C LYS A 37 7.59 2.84 -6.50
N PHE A 38 7.80 3.80 -5.60
CA PHE A 38 9.01 4.64 -5.59
C PHE A 38 9.62 4.76 -4.19
N HIS A 39 10.83 5.34 -4.11
CA HIS A 39 11.52 5.56 -2.85
C HIS A 39 11.26 6.98 -2.33
N SER A 40 10.40 7.12 -1.33
CA SER A 40 10.07 8.42 -0.69
C SER A 40 10.96 8.75 0.52
N GLY A 41 11.62 7.74 1.12
CA GLY A 41 12.39 7.90 2.35
C GLY A 41 11.53 8.03 3.63
N CYS A 42 10.21 7.81 3.56
CA CYS A 42 9.31 7.98 4.71
C CYS A 42 9.29 6.80 5.70
N GLY A 43 10.01 5.71 5.42
CA GLY A 43 10.00 4.49 6.24
C GLY A 43 8.93 3.46 5.87
N TRP A 44 8.11 3.73 4.84
CA TRP A 44 7.00 2.89 4.41
C TRP A 44 6.99 2.72 2.88
N PRO A 45 6.47 1.59 2.33
CA PRO A 45 6.28 1.45 0.89
C PRO A 45 5.38 2.59 0.37
N SER A 46 5.87 3.26 -0.67
CA SER A 46 5.21 4.41 -1.27
C SER A 46 4.89 4.12 -2.73
N PHE A 47 3.66 4.42 -3.13
CA PHE A 47 3.17 4.25 -4.49
C PHE A 47 2.61 5.56 -5.01
N ASP A 48 2.75 5.85 -6.29
CA ASP A 48 2.21 7.06 -6.91
C ASP A 48 0.87 6.84 -7.62
N GLU A 49 0.42 5.59 -7.70
CA GLU A 49 -0.86 5.21 -8.31
C GLU A 49 -1.37 3.88 -7.76
N GLU A 50 -2.66 3.83 -7.45
CA GLU A 50 -3.44 2.63 -7.17
C GLU A 50 -4.03 1.99 -8.44
N TYR A 51 -4.39 0.70 -8.38
CA TYR A 51 -5.28 0.15 -9.41
C TYR A 51 -6.63 0.88 -9.37
N PRO A 52 -7.24 1.21 -10.53
CA PRO A 52 -8.51 1.92 -10.58
C PRO A 52 -9.58 1.24 -9.72
N GLY A 53 -10.17 2.00 -8.79
CA GLY A 53 -11.24 1.53 -7.90
C GLY A 53 -10.81 0.57 -6.78
N SER A 54 -9.50 0.33 -6.60
CA SER A 54 -9.02 -0.58 -5.56
C SER A 54 -8.88 0.04 -4.16
N VAL A 55 -8.86 1.38 -4.09
CA VAL A 55 -8.67 2.15 -2.86
C VAL A 55 -9.79 3.17 -2.69
N GLU A 56 -10.32 3.26 -1.47
CA GLU A 56 -11.21 4.34 -1.03
C GLU A 56 -10.41 5.40 -0.28
N ARG A 57 -10.76 6.67 -0.46
CA ARG A 57 -10.11 7.82 0.19
C ARG A 57 -11.09 8.50 1.15
N HIS A 58 -10.74 8.59 2.42
CA HIS A 58 -11.57 9.20 3.48
C HIS A 58 -10.79 10.31 4.18
N VAL A 59 -11.38 11.48 4.33
CA VAL A 59 -10.71 12.59 5.04
C VAL A 59 -10.70 12.28 6.54
N ASP A 60 -9.52 12.30 7.16
CA ASP A 60 -9.37 12.12 8.61
C ASP A 60 -10.17 13.20 9.37
N MET A 61 -10.59 12.90 10.60
CA MET A 61 -11.33 13.85 11.45
C MET A 61 -10.59 15.19 11.66
N ASP A 62 -9.25 15.19 11.56
CA ASP A 62 -8.42 16.40 11.68
C ASP A 62 -8.46 17.29 10.42
N GLY A 63 -9.01 16.81 9.31
CA GLY A 63 -9.11 17.49 8.02
C GLY A 63 -7.77 17.69 7.30
N ARG A 64 -6.70 17.05 7.79
CA ARG A 64 -5.32 17.28 7.30
C ARG A 64 -4.76 16.11 6.51
N ARG A 65 -5.26 14.90 6.75
CA ARG A 65 -4.79 13.69 6.08
C ARG A 65 -5.96 12.98 5.43
N ILE A 66 -5.67 12.20 4.40
CA ILE A 66 -6.65 11.38 3.69
C ILE A 66 -6.27 9.92 3.95
N GLU A 67 -7.07 9.24 4.76
CA GLU A 67 -6.98 7.80 4.98
C GLU A 67 -7.27 7.06 3.67
N ILE A 68 -6.51 5.99 3.42
CA ILE A 68 -6.76 5.06 2.33
C ILE A 68 -7.19 3.71 2.89
N LEU A 69 -8.33 3.20 2.41
CA LEU A 69 -8.90 1.90 2.75
C LEU A 69 -8.91 1.01 1.50
N CYS A 70 -8.88 -0.30 1.69
CA CYS A 70 -9.18 -1.23 0.61
C CYS A 70 -10.64 -1.09 0.21
N ALA A 71 -10.94 -0.80 -1.05
CA ALA A 71 -12.32 -0.61 -1.53
C ALA A 71 -13.18 -1.88 -1.46
N HIS A 72 -12.55 -3.06 -1.37
CA HIS A 72 -13.26 -4.34 -1.29
C HIS A 72 -13.66 -4.73 0.13
N CYS A 73 -12.77 -4.55 1.12
CA CYS A 73 -13.01 -5.02 2.50
C CYS A 73 -12.93 -3.92 3.57
N HIS A 74 -12.79 -2.66 3.15
CA HIS A 74 -12.70 -1.46 3.99
C HIS A 74 -11.58 -1.49 5.05
N ALA A 75 -10.61 -2.40 4.92
CA ALA A 75 -9.47 -2.48 5.82
C ALA A 75 -8.51 -1.32 5.59
N HIS A 76 -7.99 -0.76 6.69
CA HIS A 76 -7.02 0.33 6.67
C HIS A 76 -5.72 -0.06 5.94
N LEU A 77 -5.29 0.79 5.00
CA LEU A 77 -4.05 0.63 4.25
C LEU A 77 -2.97 1.64 4.66
N GLY A 78 -3.36 2.89 4.98
CA GLY A 78 -2.42 3.96 5.29
C GLY A 78 -3.03 5.35 5.00
N HIS A 79 -2.23 6.25 4.47
CA HIS A 79 -2.65 7.60 4.06
C HIS A 79 -2.15 7.97 2.66
N VAL A 80 -2.85 8.86 1.97
CA VAL A 80 -2.40 9.46 0.71
C VAL A 80 -2.09 10.95 0.91
N PHE A 81 -1.04 11.41 0.21
CA PHE A 81 -0.57 12.78 0.19
C PHE A 81 -0.43 13.22 -1.27
N GLU A 82 -0.67 14.51 -1.55
CA GLU A 82 -0.58 15.09 -2.89
C GLU A 82 0.22 16.40 -2.81
N GLY A 83 0.91 16.80 -3.89
CA GLY A 83 1.62 18.08 -3.93
C GLY A 83 3.02 18.08 -3.31
N GLU A 84 3.65 16.91 -3.16
CA GLU A 84 4.97 16.75 -2.54
C GLU A 84 6.13 16.76 -3.54
N GLY A 85 5.85 16.59 -4.84
CA GLY A 85 6.82 16.67 -5.93
C GLY A 85 7.71 15.44 -6.11
N PHE A 86 7.32 14.27 -5.60
CA PHE A 86 8.12 13.05 -5.71
C PHE A 86 8.10 12.40 -7.10
N THR A 87 6.95 12.43 -7.78
CA THR A 87 6.74 11.86 -9.13
C THR A 87 5.92 12.82 -9.98
N GLU A 88 5.83 12.59 -11.29
CA GLU A 88 5.01 13.41 -12.19
C GLU A 88 3.51 13.39 -11.84
N LYS A 89 3.03 12.30 -11.24
CA LYS A 89 1.64 12.16 -10.76
C LYS A 89 1.39 12.90 -9.45
N ASP A 90 2.46 13.33 -8.79
CA ASP A 90 2.45 14.15 -7.57
C ASP A 90 1.52 13.64 -6.46
N THR A 91 1.38 12.31 -6.39
CA THR A 91 0.58 11.58 -5.41
C THR A 91 1.47 10.58 -4.71
N ARG A 92 1.31 10.42 -3.40
CA ARG A 92 2.04 9.45 -2.59
C ARG A 92 1.10 8.70 -1.65
N HIS A 93 0.80 7.46 -2.02
CA HIS A 93 0.16 6.47 -1.16
C HIS A 93 1.22 5.93 -0.21
N CYS A 94 1.16 6.36 1.05
CA CYS A 94 2.03 5.91 2.14
C CYS A 94 1.38 4.72 2.83
N VAL A 95 1.78 3.50 2.44
CA VAL A 95 1.04 2.27 2.80
C VAL A 95 1.75 1.50 3.90
N ASN A 96 1.00 0.95 4.84
CA ASN A 96 1.54 0.07 5.88
C ASN A 96 1.89 -1.31 5.29
N SER A 97 3.15 -1.76 5.45
CA SER A 97 3.59 -3.09 4.98
C SER A 97 2.74 -4.22 5.56
N LEU A 98 2.20 -4.06 6.77
CA LEU A 98 1.32 -5.06 7.41
C LEU A 98 -0.06 -5.17 6.75
N SER A 99 -0.53 -4.12 6.08
CA SER A 99 -1.83 -4.10 5.43
C SER A 99 -1.81 -4.73 4.04
N ILE A 100 -0.62 -4.99 3.49
CA ILE A 100 -0.43 -5.52 2.14
C ILE A 100 0.40 -6.81 2.13
N ARG A 101 0.37 -7.50 1.00
CA ARG A 101 1.23 -8.64 0.69
C ARG A 101 1.73 -8.52 -0.73
N PHE A 102 3.01 -8.81 -0.95
CA PHE A 102 3.61 -8.82 -2.28
C PHE A 102 3.48 -10.19 -2.95
N ILE A 103 3.03 -10.20 -4.20
CA ILE A 103 3.03 -11.35 -5.11
C ILE A 103 4.00 -11.02 -6.24
N SER A 104 5.13 -11.73 -6.29
CA SER A 104 6.13 -11.52 -7.34
C SER A 104 5.57 -11.90 -8.71
N GLU A 105 6.04 -11.21 -9.76
CA GLU A 105 5.70 -11.53 -11.14
C GLU A 105 5.88 -13.04 -11.44
N GLY A 106 4.95 -13.61 -12.21
CA GLY A 106 4.93 -15.03 -12.56
C GLY A 106 4.43 -15.97 -11.44
N LYS A 107 4.17 -15.48 -10.22
CA LYS A 107 3.47 -16.28 -9.21
C LYS A 107 1.96 -16.20 -9.38
N GLU A 108 1.30 -17.29 -9.01
CA GLU A 108 -0.15 -17.38 -9.03
C GLU A 108 -0.77 -16.39 -8.03
N MET A 109 -1.77 -15.66 -8.51
CA MET A 109 -2.54 -14.73 -7.69
C MET A 109 -3.53 -15.52 -6.82
N PRO A 110 -3.54 -15.31 -5.51
CA PRO A 110 -4.54 -15.93 -4.65
C PRO A 110 -5.94 -15.40 -4.99
N PRO A 111 -7.00 -16.19 -4.78
CA PRO A 111 -8.36 -15.73 -5.00
C PRO A 111 -8.67 -14.55 -4.07
N VAL A 112 -9.45 -13.59 -4.58
CA VAL A 112 -10.03 -12.52 -3.76
C VAL A 112 -11.04 -13.16 -2.81
N LEU A 113 -10.92 -12.82 -1.52
CA LEU A 113 -11.78 -13.31 -0.46
C LEU A 113 -12.94 -12.34 -0.24
N ASP A 114 -14.07 -12.86 0.22
CA ASP A 114 -15.23 -12.05 0.57
C ASP A 114 -14.91 -11.07 1.72
N ALA A 115 -15.69 -9.99 1.81
CA ALA A 115 -15.42 -8.85 2.68
C ALA A 115 -15.79 -9.05 4.17
N ASP A 116 -16.18 -10.26 4.57
CA ASP A 116 -16.72 -10.59 5.89
C ASP A 116 -15.79 -10.27 7.08
#